data_AF-A0A4Y7S8C0-F1
#
_entry.id   AF-A0A4Y7S8C0-F1
#
_cell.length_a   1.000
_cell.length_b   1.000
_cell.length_c   1.000
_cell.angle_alpha   90.00
_cell.angle_beta   90.00
_cell.angle_gamma   90.00
#
_symmetry.space_group_name_H-M   'P 1'
#
loop_
_entity.id
_entity.type
_entity.pdbx_description
1 polymer ?
#
loop_
_entity_poly.entity_id
_entity_poly.type
_entity_poly.pdbx_seq_one_letter_code
_entity_poly.pdbx_strand_id
1 'polypeptide(L)'
;MPYVTPEQVTQAKEIDLLSYLQQYEPQELKRTAPHEYCTVSHDSLKISNGKWHWFSRGIGGKTALDYLIKVRDMGFVEAVQLLCEGRAAPAVSFQ
;
A
#
# COMPACT_ATOMS: atom_id res chain seq x y z
N MET A 1 5.53 9.99 -22.48
CA MET A 1 5.59 8.95 -21.45
C MET A 1 5.22 9.61 -20.14
N PRO A 2 4.40 9.00 -19.27
CA PRO A 2 4.21 9.55 -17.93
C PRO A 2 5.56 9.47 -17.21
N TYR A 3 6.05 10.60 -16.71
CA TYR A 3 7.31 10.70 -15.99
C TYR A 3 7.00 11.14 -14.57
N VAL A 4 7.62 10.49 -13.58
CA VAL A 4 7.61 10.94 -12.19
C VAL A 4 8.94 11.60 -11.85
N THR A 5 8.88 12.70 -11.12
CA THR A 5 10.09 13.36 -10.64
C THR A 5 10.67 12.62 -9.44
N PRO A 6 11.99 12.71 -9.18
CA PRO A 6 12.60 12.13 -7.99
C PRO A 6 11.98 12.66 -6.68
N GLU A 7 11.48 13.89 -6.68
CA GLU A 7 10.73 14.45 -5.55
C GLU A 7 9.43 13.69 -5.30
N GLN A 8 8.64 13.41 -6.35
CA GLN A 8 7.41 12.63 -6.23
C GLN A 8 7.69 11.20 -5.74
N VAL A 9 8.76 10.58 -6.23
CA VAL A 9 9.18 9.26 -5.77
C VAL A 9 9.55 9.28 -4.29
N THR A 10 10.21 10.34 -3.83
CA THR A 10 10.59 10.50 -2.42
C THR A 10 9.34 10.64 -1.56
N GLN A 11 8.43 11.54 -1.92
CA GLN A 11 7.14 11.70 -1.22
C GLN A 11 6.35 10.39 -1.17
N ALA A 12 6.24 9.67 -2.29
CA ALA A 12 5.54 8.39 -2.34
C ALA A 12 6.18 7.32 -1.43
N LYS A 13 7.50 7.37 -1.19
CA LYS A 13 8.20 6.46 -0.28
C LYS A 13 8.07 6.85 1.19
N GLU A 14 7.76 8.11 1.50
CA GLU A 14 7.52 8.55 2.88
C GLU A 14 6.17 8.06 3.42
N ILE A 15 5.22 7.77 2.52
CA ILE A 15 3.91 7.25 2.90
C ILE A 15 4.02 5.78 3.29
N ASP A 16 3.74 5.48 4.55
CA ASP A 16 3.63 4.11 5.04
C ASP A 16 2.29 3.47 4.63
N LEU A 17 2.27 2.14 4.53
CA LEU A 17 1.07 1.42 4.10
C LEU A 17 -0.13 1.63 5.03
N LEU A 18 0.11 1.70 6.34
CA LEU A 18 -0.97 1.79 7.31
C LEU A 18 -1.68 3.15 7.19
N SER A 19 -0.93 4.24 7.07
CA SER A 19 -1.48 5.58 6.85
C SER A 19 -2.24 5.67 5.53
N TYR A 20 -1.69 5.09 4.44
CA TYR A 20 -2.37 5.03 3.15
C TYR A 20 -3.72 4.30 3.27
N LEU A 21 -3.73 3.09 3.81
CA LEU A 21 -4.97 2.31 3.92
C LEU A 21 -5.96 2.98 4.87
N GLN A 22 -5.54 3.59 5.98
CA GLN A 22 -6.46 4.30 6.87
C GLN A 22 -7.13 5.51 6.19
N GLN A 23 -6.40 6.22 5.33
CA GLN A 23 -6.90 7.40 4.66
C GLN A 23 -7.79 7.09 3.46
N TYR A 24 -7.41 6.11 2.63
CA TYR A 24 -8.07 5.85 1.35
C TYR A 24 -8.97 4.61 1.37
N GLU A 25 -8.57 3.56 2.09
CA GLU A 25 -9.25 2.26 2.10
C GLU A 25 -9.41 1.71 3.53
N PRO A 26 -10.02 2.46 4.48
CA PRO A 26 -10.07 2.03 5.89
C PRO A 26 -10.86 0.73 6.08
N GLN A 27 -11.78 0.43 5.15
CA GLN A 27 -12.52 -0.82 5.07
C GLN A 27 -11.63 -2.04 4.78
N GLU A 28 -10.51 -1.85 4.09
CA GLU A 28 -9.54 -2.92 3.86
C GLU A 28 -8.73 -3.22 5.13
N LEU A 29 -8.68 -2.33 6.11
CA LEU A 29 -7.95 -2.56 7.35
C LEU A 29 -8.79 -3.28 8.39
N LYS A 30 -8.34 -4.48 8.76
CA LYS A 30 -8.86 -5.25 9.87
C LYS A 30 -7.84 -5.26 11.01
N ARG A 31 -8.16 -4.62 12.13
CA ARG A 31 -7.30 -4.66 13.32
C ARG A 31 -7.33 -6.06 13.95
N THR A 32 -6.18 -6.71 14.05
CA THR A 32 -6.05 -8.04 14.67
C THR A 32 -5.39 -7.99 16.05
N ALA A 33 -4.53 -6.99 16.31
CA ALA A 33 -3.90 -6.76 17.60
C ALA A 33 -3.70 -5.24 17.85
N PRO A 34 -3.25 -4.81 19.05
CA PRO A 34 -3.09 -3.39 19.38
C PRO A 34 -2.20 -2.60 18.40
N HIS A 35 -1.21 -3.26 17.81
CA HIS A 35 -0.27 -2.68 16.82
C HIS A 35 -0.13 -3.55 15.56
N GLU A 36 -1.11 -4.42 15.31
CA GLU A 36 -1.11 -5.30 14.13
C GLU A 36 -2.45 -5.21 13.40
N TYR A 37 -2.35 -5.05 12.08
CA TYR A 37 -3.48 -5.01 11.17
C TYR A 37 -3.30 -6.06 10.09
N CYS A 38 -4.40 -6.59 9.58
CA CYS A 38 -4.42 -7.40 8.36
C CYS A 38 -5.28 -6.70 7.31
N THR A 39 -5.05 -7.00 6.04
CA THR A 39 -6.02 -6.60 5.00
C THR A 39 -7.22 -7.54 4.99
N VAL A 40 -8.42 -7.03 4.71
CA VAL A 40 -9.64 -7.85 4.59
C VAL A 40 -9.55 -8.77 3.38
N SER A 41 -9.06 -8.25 2.25
CA SER A 41 -8.88 -9.03 1.03
C SER A 41 -7.77 -10.08 1.12
N HIS A 42 -6.75 -9.82 1.95
CA HIS A 42 -5.66 -10.78 2.20
C HIS A 42 -5.39 -10.90 3.70
N ASP A 43 -5.96 -11.93 4.33
CA ASP A 43 -5.77 -12.20 5.77
C ASP A 43 -4.30 -12.48 6.13
N SER A 44 -3.56 -13.03 5.17
CA SER A 44 -2.13 -13.35 5.27
C SER A 44 -1.20 -12.16 5.05
N LEU A 45 -1.73 -10.99 4.67
CA LEU A 45 -0.97 -9.75 4.65
C LEU A 45 -1.14 -9.05 5.99
N LYS A 46 -0.06 -9.03 6.77
CA LYS A 46 -0.02 -8.36 8.07
C LYS A 46 0.80 -7.09 8.00
N ILE A 47 0.39 -6.10 8.78
CA ILE A 47 0.98 -4.79 8.90
C ILE A 47 1.28 -4.55 10.38
N SER A 48 2.55 -4.31 10.71
CA SER A 48 3.00 -4.06 12.07
C SER A 48 4.32 -3.30 12.07
N ASN A 49 4.55 -2.46 13.09
CA ASN A 49 5.79 -1.69 13.26
C ASN A 49 6.26 -0.91 12.01
N GLY A 50 5.33 -0.32 11.26
CA GLY A 50 5.64 0.44 10.03
C GLY A 50 6.12 -0.44 8.86
N LYS A 51 5.87 -1.74 8.92
CA LYS A 51 6.20 -2.72 7.89
C LYS A 51 4.99 -3.57 7.58
N TRP A 52 4.99 -4.19 6.42
CA TRP A 52 3.99 -5.17 6.05
C TRP A 52 4.63 -6.39 5.40
N HIS A 53 3.99 -7.53 5.60
CA HIS A 53 4.46 -8.81 5.08
C HIS A 53 3.27 -9.67 4.64
N TRP A 54 3.32 -10.13 3.40
CA TRP A 54 2.38 -11.07 2.83
C TRP A 54 2.94 -12.49 2.96
N PHE A 55 2.54 -13.17 4.02
CA PHE A 55 3.10 -14.46 4.42
C PHE A 55 2.92 -15.54 3.35
N SER A 56 1.76 -15.62 2.71
CA SER A 56 1.48 -16.63 1.68
C SER A 56 2.28 -16.45 0.39
N ARG A 57 2.76 -15.23 0.10
CA ARG A 57 3.56 -14.91 -1.09
C ARG A 57 5.05 -14.73 -0.78
N GLY A 58 5.43 -14.65 0.50
CA GLY A 58 6.82 -14.42 0.93
C GLY A 58 7.36 -13.05 0.54
N ILE A 59 6.49 -12.06 0.35
CA ILE A 59 6.88 -10.69 -0.03
C ILE A 59 6.57 -9.73 1.11
N GLY A 60 7.38 -8.68 1.21
CA GLY A 60 7.18 -7.63 2.20
C GLY A 60 7.64 -6.27 1.71
N GLY A 61 7.30 -5.27 2.51
CA GLY A 61 7.62 -3.89 2.24
C GLY A 61 7.43 -3.04 3.49
N LYS A 62 7.67 -1.74 3.31
CA LYS A 62 7.44 -0.73 4.36
C LYS A 62 6.49 0.34 3.88
N THR A 63 6.68 0.74 2.63
CA THR A 63 5.97 1.86 2.02
C THR A 63 4.64 1.40 1.41
N ALA A 64 3.72 2.34 1.24
CA ALA A 64 2.52 2.15 0.44
C ALA A 64 2.88 1.90 -1.04
N LEU A 65 3.95 2.53 -1.53
CA LEU A 65 4.45 2.34 -2.90
C LEU A 65 4.82 0.87 -3.18
N ASP A 66 5.57 0.24 -2.28
CA ASP A 66 5.91 -1.18 -2.39
C ASP A 66 4.64 -2.06 -2.45
N TYR A 67 3.62 -1.71 -1.67
CA TYR A 67 2.36 -2.45 -1.61
C TYR A 67 1.58 -2.33 -2.92
N LEU A 68 1.43 -1.12 -3.45
CA LEU A 68 0.74 -0.90 -4.71
C LEU A 68 1.40 -1.70 -5.85
N ILE A 69 2.73 -1.70 -5.90
CA ILE A 69 3.47 -2.42 -6.94
C ILE A 69 3.39 -3.94 -6.75
N LYS A 70 3.63 -4.44 -5.53
CA LYS A 70 3.79 -5.88 -5.28
C LYS A 70 2.49 -6.62 -5.01
N VAL A 71 1.49 -5.92 -4.46
CA VAL A 71 0.21 -6.51 -4.04
C VAL A 71 -0.90 -6.14 -5.00
N ARG A 72 -0.93 -4.90 -5.50
CA ARG A 72 -1.95 -4.46 -6.46
C ARG A 72 -1.47 -4.52 -7.91
N ASP A 73 -0.29 -5.07 -8.15
CA ASP A 73 0.34 -5.21 -9.48
C ASP A 73 0.40 -3.89 -10.27
N MET A 74 0.48 -2.77 -9.55
CA MET A 74 0.44 -1.44 -10.15
C MET A 74 1.81 -1.06 -10.74
N GLY A 75 1.81 -0.42 -11.90
CA GLY A 75 3.04 0.13 -12.48
C GLY A 75 3.69 1.16 -11.56
N PHE A 76 5.02 1.19 -11.48
CA PHE A 76 5.75 2.11 -10.59
C PHE A 76 5.33 3.58 -10.77
N VAL A 77 5.25 4.05 -12.02
CA VAL A 77 4.86 5.44 -12.34
C VAL A 77 3.44 5.72 -11.87
N GLU A 78 2.52 4.79 -12.13
CA GLU A 78 1.12 4.92 -11.72
C GLU A 78 0.98 4.97 -10.20
N ALA A 79 1.69 4.11 -9.48
CA ALA A 79 1.68 4.07 -8.01
C ALA A 79 2.23 5.35 -7.39
N VAL A 80 3.32 5.91 -7.94
CA VAL A 80 3.88 7.18 -7.46
C VAL A 80 2.92 8.34 -7.73
N GLN A 81 2.32 8.40 -8.92
CA GLN A 81 1.31 9.42 -9.23
C GLN A 81 0.11 9.31 -8.30
N LEU A 82 -0.37 8.10 -8.04
CA LEU A 82 -1.49 7.87 -7.14
C LEU A 82 -1.25 8.41 -5.74
N LEU A 83 -0.08 8.08 -5.17
CA LEU A 83 0.33 8.52 -3.84
C LEU A 83 0.59 10.03 -3.77
N CYS A 84 1.08 10.64 -4.85
CA CYS A 84 1.36 12.08 -4.91
C CYS A 84 0.11 12.93 -5.19
N GLU A 85 -0.82 12.45 -6.03
CA GLU A 85 -2.05 13.15 -6.38
C GLU A 85 -3.15 12.99 -5.32
N GLY A 86 -2.96 12.08 -4.36
CA GLY A 86 -3.94 11.80 -3.31
C GLY A 86 -5.26 11.25 -3.85
N ARG A 87 -5.21 10.56 -5.00
CA ARG A 87 -6.36 9.85 -5.54
C ARG A 87 -6.45 8.51 -4.84
N ALA A 88 -7.63 8.16 -4.31
CA ALA A 88 -7.87 6.79 -3.86
C ALA A 88 -7.58 5.84 -5.03
N ALA A 89 -6.86 4.73 -4.77
CA ALA A 89 -6.75 3.67 -5.76
C ALA A 89 -8.14 3.33 -6.31
N PRO A 90 -8.31 3.16 -7.64
CA PRO A 90 -9.57 2.67 -8.16
C PRO A 90 -9.86 1.38 -7.39
N ALA A 91 -11.06 1.28 -6.78
CA ALA A 91 -11.42 0.17 -5.91
C ALA A 91 -11.12 -1.15 -6.63
N VAL A 92 -9.97 -1.75 -6.31
CA VAL A 92 -9.49 -2.90 -7.05
C VAL A 92 -10.33 -4.05 -6.53
N SER A 93 -11.30 -4.47 -7.34
CA SER A 93 -12.08 -5.67 -7.07
C SER A 93 -11.11 -6.83 -7.12
N PHE A 94 -10.69 -7.31 -5.95
CA PHE A 94 -9.95 -8.56 -5.86
C PHE A 94 -10.93 -9.68 -6.27
N GLN A 95 -10.68 -10.31 -7.42
CA GLN A 95 -11.38 -11.51 -7.87
C GLN A 95 -10.87 -12.76 -7.16
#